data_AF-Q88LR4-F1
#
_entry.id   AF-Q88LR4-F1
#
_cell.length_a   1.000
_cell.length_b   1.000
_cell.length_c   1.000
_cell.angle_alpha   90.00
_cell.angle_beta   90.00
_cell.angle_gamma   90.00
#
_symmetry.space_group_name_H-M   'P 1'
#
loop_
_entity.id
_entity.type
_entity.pdbx_description
1 polymer ?
#
loop_
_entity_poly.entity_id
_entity_poly.type
_entity_poly.pdbx_seq_one_letter_code
_entity_poly.pdbx_strand_id
1 'polypeptide(L)' 'MQRPARWLELYRQRQELASLSDATLRDFGLSRADIQQEAERHFWDDPLRK' A
#
# COMPACT_ATOMS: atom_id res chain seq x y z
N MET A 1 18.57 14.73 2.78
CA MET A 1 17.79 14.40 1.57
C MET A 1 17.47 12.89 1.59
N GLN A 2 16.31 12.46 2.09
CA GLN A 2 15.96 11.02 2.20
C GLN A 2 14.52 10.70 1.74
N ARG A 3 14.00 11.44 0.75
CA ARG A 3 12.69 11.16 0.15
C ARG A 3 12.60 9.84 -0.65
N PRO A 4 13.63 9.39 -1.41
CA PRO A 4 13.45 8.23 -2.28
C PRO A 4 13.35 6.90 -1.53
N ALA A 5 14.04 6.75 -0.40
CA ALA A 5 13.98 5.52 0.41
C ALA A 5 12.58 5.29 1.00
N ARG A 6 11.92 6.37 1.46
CA ARG A 6 10.56 6.33 2.01
C ARG A 6 9.54 5.87 0.96
N TRP A 7 9.66 6.37 -0.27
CA TRP A 7 8.77 5.96 -1.36
C TRP A 7 8.96 4.51 -1.77
N LEU A 8 10.20 4.02 -1.76
CA LEU A 8 10.50 2.61 -2.03
C LEU A 8 9.90 1.69 -0.97
N GLU A 9 9.99 2.09 0.30
CA GLU A 9 9.41 1.38 1.44
C GLU A 9 7.88 1.31 1.33
N LEU A 10 7.22 2.43 1.02
CA LEU A 10 5.77 2.47 0.81
C LEU A 10 5.34 1.58 -0.36
N TYR A 11 6.06 1.64 -1.49
CA TYR A 11 5.78 0.79 -2.64
C TYR A 11 5.87 -0.69 -2.29
N ARG A 12 6.92 -1.09 -1.56
CA ARG A 12 7.08 -2.47 -1.11
C ARG A 12 5.95 -2.89 -0.16
N GLN A 13 5.61 -2.06 0.83
CA GLN A 13 4.50 -2.34 1.76
C GLN A 13 3.17 -2.52 1.02
N ARG A 14 2.88 -1.66 0.03
CA ARG A 14 1.68 -1.77 -0.81
C ARG A 14 1.68 -3.06 -1.63
N GLN A 15 2.82 -3.46 -2.19
CA GLN A 15 2.94 -4.72 -2.92
C GLN A 15 2.79 -5.95 -2.01
N GLU A 16 3.35 -5.91 -0.80
CA GLU A 16 3.18 -7.00 0.17
C GLU A 16 1.70 -7.14 0.59
N LEU A 17 1.01 -6.02 0.82
CA LEU A 17 -0.44 -6.02 1.08
C LEU A 17 -1.25 -6.53 -0.11
N ALA A 18 -0.91 -6.13 -1.34
CA ALA A 18 -1.58 -6.58 -2.56
C ALA A 18 -1.32 -8.07 -2.87
N SER A 19 -0.23 -8.63 -2.34
CA SER A 19 0.10 -10.05 -2.43
C SER A 19 -0.64 -10.90 -1.40
N LEU A 20 -1.30 -10.30 -0.40
CA LEU A 20 -2.09 -11.05 0.58
C LEU A 20 -3.31 -11.70 -0.10
N SER A 21 -3.68 -12.87 0.40
CA SER A 21 -4.88 -13.57 -0.08
C SER A 21 -6.15 -12.83 0.36
N ASP A 22 -7.21 -12.93 -0.44
CA ASP A 22 -8.51 -12.32 -0.13
C ASP A 22 -9.06 -12.72 1.25
N ALA A 23 -8.80 -13.97 1.69
CA ALA A 23 -9.17 -14.43 3.03
C ALA A 23 -8.48 -13.63 4.15
N THR A 24 -7.19 -13.34 3.99
CA THR A 24 -6.41 -12.53 4.93
C THR A 24 -6.87 -11.09 4.93
N LEU A 25 -7.14 -10.52 3.74
CA LEU A 25 -7.68 -9.17 3.63
C LEU A 25 -9.02 -9.05 4.35
N ARG A 26 -9.89 -10.06 4.18
CA ARG A 26 -11.21 -10.08 4.80
C ARG A 26 -11.19 -10.22 6.31
N ASP A 27 -10.22 -10.94 6.86
CA ASP A 27 -9.98 -11.03 8.31
C ASP A 27 -9.65 -9.65 8.91
N PHE A 28 -8.87 -8.84 8.19
CA PHE A 28 -8.59 -7.45 8.55
C PHE A 28 -9.74 -6.47 8.24
N GLY A 29 -10.84 -6.94 7.67
CA GLY A 29 -11.95 -6.08 7.21
C GLY A 29 -11.61 -5.23 5.98
N LEU A 30 -10.57 -5.60 5.23
CA LEU A 30 -10.12 -4.90 4.03
C LEU A 30 -10.71 -5.56 2.77
N SER A 31 -11.06 -4.75 1.78
CA SER A 31 -11.50 -5.24 0.47
C SER A 31 -10.32 -5.30 -0.50
N ARG A 32 -10.30 -6.33 -1.36
CA ARG A 32 -9.32 -6.44 -2.43
C ARG A 32 -9.30 -5.20 -3.34
N ALA A 33 -10.47 -4.61 -3.58
CA ALA A 33 -10.58 -3.40 -4.38
C ALA A 33 -9.86 -2.20 -3.73
N ASP A 34 -10.04 -1.99 -2.43
CA ASP A 34 -9.37 -0.91 -1.68
C ASP A 34 -7.84 -1.09 -1.69
N ILE A 35 -7.36 -2.33 -1.52
CA ILE A 35 -5.92 -2.62 -1.55
C ILE A 35 -5.34 -2.42 -2.96
N GLN A 36 -6.05 -2.85 -4.00
CA GLN A 36 -5.63 -2.64 -5.38
C GLN A 36 -5.54 -1.14 -5.70
N GLN A 37 -6.56 -0.36 -5.31
CA GLN A 37 -6.56 1.09 -5.46
C GLN A 37 -5.39 1.74 -4.72
N GLU A 38 -5.11 1.34 -3.48
CA GLU A 38 -3.98 1.86 -2.71
C GLU A 38 -2.63 1.44 -3.33
N ALA A 39 -2.53 0.24 -3.89
CA ALA A 39 -1.34 -0.24 -4.59
C ALA A 39 -1.08 0.50 -5.92
N GLU A 40 -2.14 0.94 -6.59
CA GLU A 40 -2.08 1.74 -7.81
C GLU A 40 -1.85 3.24 -7.56
N ARG A 41 -1.98 3.71 -6.30
CA ARG A 41 -1.65 5.11 -5.98
C ARG A 41 -0.18 5.39 -6.25
N HIS A 42 0.06 6.58 -6.79
CA HIS A 42 1.40 7.05 -7.06
C HIS A 42 2.29 7.01 -5.82
N PHE A 43 3.55 6.60 -5.99
CA PHE A 43 4.49 6.43 -4.88
C PHE A 43 4.83 7.74 -4.13
N TRP A 44 4.60 8.90 -4.75
CA TRP A 44 4.81 10.21 -4.12
C TRP A 44 3.64 10.69 -3.28
N ASP A 45 2.51 9.98 -3.33
CA ASP A 45 1.31 10.23 -2.52
C ASP A 45 1.51 9.57 -1.14
N ASP A 46 2.14 10.32 -0.24
CA ASP A 46 2.40 9.91 1.15
C ASP A 46 1.23 10.38 2.04
N PRO A 47 0.38 9.46 2.54
CA PRO A 47 -0.82 9.81 3.30
C PRO A 47 -0.51 10.43 4.68
N LEU A 48 0.75 10.40 5.12
CA LEU A 48 1.21 10.97 6.39
C LEU A 48 1.79 12.39 6.23
N ARG A 49 1.94 12.89 5.00
CA ARG A 49 2.13 14.31 4.71
C ARG A 49 0.79 15.04 4.77
N LYS A 50 0.32 15.31 5.99
CA LYS A 50 -0.57 16.45 6.24
C LYS A 50 0.25 17.69 6.60
#